data_AF-A0A8H7UYB3-F1
#
_entry.id   AF-A0A8H7UYB3-F1
#
_cell.length_a   1.000
_cell.length_b   1.000
_cell.length_c   1.000
_cell.angle_alpha   90.00
_cell.angle_beta   90.00
_cell.angle_gamma   90.00
#
_symmetry.space_group_name_H-M   'P 1'
#
loop_
_entity.id
_entity.type
_entity.pdbx_description
1 polymer ?
#
loop_
_entity_poly.entity_id
_entity_poly.type
_entity_poly.pdbx_seq_one_letter_code
_entity_poly.pdbx_strand_id
1 'polypeptide(L)'
;MVVESEDPTKGLQAWESRRKKWTKPNQKYTDNLDKTAAIAKKYNEFMKQESQQKAIYKQLVHQHQIFKTPISLKYIIPILVTGWQEDGLWPKGQIVQERSD
;
A
#
# COMPACT_ATOMS: atom_id res chain seq x y z
N MET A 1 12.34 39.67 8.00
CA MET A 1 12.46 38.26 7.59
C MET A 1 11.89 37.42 8.71
N VAL A 2 10.67 36.90 8.56
CA VAL A 2 10.08 35.98 9.53
C VAL A 2 10.50 34.59 9.08
N VAL A 3 11.34 33.94 9.89
CA VAL A 3 11.71 32.54 9.69
C VAL A 3 10.49 31.73 10.10
N GLU A 4 9.68 31.30 9.12
CA GLU A 4 8.64 30.30 9.34
C GLU A 4 9.33 28.99 9.69
N SER A 5 9.43 28.73 10.99
CA SER A 5 9.71 27.39 11.50
C SER A 5 8.52 26.50 11.12
N GLU A 6 8.67 25.72 10.04
CA GLU A 6 7.71 24.67 9.70
C GLU A 6 7.69 23.65 10.84
N ASP A 7 6.67 23.75 11.68
CA ASP A 7 6.44 22.83 12.79
C ASP A 7 6.21 21.41 12.22
N PRO A 8 7.17 20.47 12.38
CA PRO A 8 7.10 19.14 11.78
C PRO A 8 5.87 18.34 12.26
N THR A 9 5.33 18.73 13.40
CA THR A 9 4.16 18.14 14.04
C THR A 9 2.87 18.38 13.22
N LYS A 10 2.77 19.51 12.51
CA LYS A 10 1.62 19.85 11.66
C LYS A 10 1.53 18.95 10.43
N GLY A 11 2.68 18.64 9.83
CA GLY A 11 2.79 17.72 8.69
C GLY A 11 2.37 16.29 9.08
N LEU A 12 2.89 15.81 10.22
CA LEU A 12 2.58 14.48 10.74
C LEU A 12 1.10 14.33 11.08
N GLN A 13 0.51 15.30 11.78
CA GLN A 13 -0.91 15.23 12.17
C GLN A 13 -1.86 15.27 10.96
N ALA A 14 -1.50 16.05 9.93
CA ALA A 14 -2.24 16.10 8.67
C ALA A 14 -2.09 14.79 7.87
N TRP A 15 -0.94 14.12 7.94
CA TRP A 15 -0.73 12.81 7.33
C TRP A 15 -1.53 11.72 8.06
N GLU A 16 -1.46 11.66 9.39
CA GLU A 16 -2.18 10.68 10.19
C GLU A 16 -3.70 10.81 10.05
N SER A 17 -4.23 12.04 10.01
CA SER A 17 -5.66 12.29 9.80
C SER A 17 -6.15 11.77 8.45
N ARG A 18 -5.37 12.01 7.38
CA ARG A 18 -5.65 11.48 6.04
C ARG A 18 -5.56 9.96 6.01
N ARG A 19 -4.52 9.39 6.63
CA ARG A 19 -4.34 7.94 6.77
C ARG A 19 -5.55 7.31 7.44
N LYS A 20 -5.98 7.82 8.59
CA LYS A 20 -7.16 7.32 9.32
C LYS A 20 -8.43 7.36 8.48
N LYS A 21 -8.64 8.43 7.70
CA LYS A 21 -9.81 8.54 6.81
C LYS A 21 -9.78 7.50 5.70
N TRP A 22 -8.61 7.16 5.18
CA TRP A 22 -8.43 6.13 4.14
C TRP A 22 -8.50 4.70 4.68
N THR A 23 -8.05 4.46 5.93
CA THR A 23 -8.01 3.13 6.53
C THR A 23 -9.28 2.77 7.29
N LYS A 24 -10.18 3.73 7.57
CA LYS A 24 -11.45 3.43 8.25
C LYS A 24 -12.39 2.69 7.29
N PRO A 25 -12.75 1.42 7.58
CA PRO A 25 -13.60 0.65 6.69
C PRO A 25 -15.01 1.26 6.62
N ASN A 26 -15.52 1.40 5.40
CA ASN A 26 -16.92 1.73 5.11
C ASN A 26 -17.78 0.49 5.37
N GLN A 27 -19.03 0.66 5.84
CA GLN A 27 -20.03 -0.42 5.99
C GLN A 27 -20.11 -1.36 4.75
N LYS A 28 -19.99 -0.81 3.53
CA LYS A 28 -19.96 -1.59 2.29
C LYS A 28 -18.76 -2.54 2.16
N TYR A 29 -17.65 -2.24 2.85
CA TYR A 29 -16.47 -3.10 2.91
C TYR A 29 -16.69 -4.26 3.88
N THR A 30 -17.32 -4.02 5.04
CA THR A 30 -17.67 -5.07 6.01
C THR A 30 -18.69 -6.06 5.45
N ASP A 31 -19.63 -5.60 4.63
CA ASP A 31 -20.66 -6.47 4.05
C ASP A 31 -20.13 -7.40 2.93
N ASN A 32 -18.96 -7.11 2.36
CA ASN A 32 -18.34 -7.90 1.30
C ASN A 32 -17.19 -8.80 1.78
N LEU A 33 -16.93 -8.86 3.09
CA LEU A 33 -15.76 -9.52 3.66
C LEU A 33 -15.68 -11.02 3.29
N ASP A 34 -16.82 -11.71 3.22
CA ASP A 34 -16.88 -13.14 2.86
C ASP A 34 -16.54 -13.43 1.40
N LYS A 35 -16.86 -12.51 0.46
CA LYS A 35 -16.46 -12.64 -0.96
C LYS A 35 -14.96 -12.41 -1.16
N THR A 36 -14.32 -11.69 -0.25
CA THR A 36 -12.89 -11.39 -0.28
C THR A 36 -12.00 -12.60 -0.01
N ALA A 37 -12.49 -13.66 0.66
CA ALA A 37 -11.67 -14.81 1.02
C ALA A 37 -11.20 -15.64 -0.19
N ALA A 38 -12.07 -15.85 -1.19
CA ALA A 38 -11.71 -16.54 -2.42
C ALA A 38 -10.73 -15.70 -3.29
N ILE A 39 -10.94 -14.39 -3.33
CA ILE A 39 -10.04 -13.44 -3.99
C ILE A 39 -8.67 -13.45 -3.29
N ALA A 40 -8.66 -13.43 -1.96
CA ALA A 40 -7.46 -13.45 -1.13
C ALA A 40 -6.55 -14.66 -1.40
N LYS A 41 -7.13 -15.84 -1.65
CA LYS A 41 -6.34 -17.05 -1.97
C LYS A 41 -5.63 -16.91 -3.33
N LYS A 42 -6.33 -16.45 -4.37
CA LYS A 42 -5.76 -16.23 -5.70
C LYS A 42 -4.65 -15.17 -5.69
N TYR A 43 -4.84 -14.09 -4.93
CA TYR A 43 -3.83 -13.06 -4.74
C TYR A 43 -2.64 -13.56 -3.92
N ASN A 44 -2.84 -14.40 -2.89
CA ASN A 44 -1.74 -14.95 -2.09
C ASN A 44 -0.76 -15.82 -2.90
N GLU A 45 -1.23 -16.55 -3.90
CA GLU A 45 -0.36 -17.39 -4.74
C GLU A 45 0.33 -16.56 -5.82
N PHE A 46 -0.42 -15.66 -6.48
CA PHE A 46 0.11 -14.77 -7.53
C PHE A 46 1.13 -13.77 -6.97
N MET A 47 0.82 -13.14 -5.83
CA MET A 47 1.65 -12.10 -5.22
C MET A 47 2.90 -12.64 -4.50
N LYS A 48 3.18 -13.96 -4.49
CA LYS A 48 4.44 -14.50 -3.97
C LYS A 48 5.59 -14.46 -4.97
N GLN A 49 5.30 -14.28 -6.26
CA GLN A 49 6.33 -14.23 -7.30
C GLN A 49 6.85 -12.81 -7.50
N GLU A 50 8.15 -12.60 -7.23
CA GLU A 50 8.79 -11.29 -7.34
C GLU A 50 8.69 -10.69 -8.76
N SER A 51 8.79 -11.51 -9.80
CA SER A 51 8.64 -11.06 -11.19
C SER A 51 7.25 -10.49 -11.49
N GLN A 52 6.20 -11.08 -10.90
CA GLN A 52 4.83 -10.62 -11.04
C GLN A 52 4.59 -9.33 -10.24
N GLN A 53 5.17 -9.24 -9.03
CA GLN A 53 5.15 -8.01 -8.25
C GLN A 53 5.76 -6.84 -9.03
N LYS A 54 6.94 -7.04 -9.64
CA LYS A 54 7.58 -6.01 -10.48
C LYS A 54 6.73 -5.60 -11.68
N ALA A 55 6.09 -6.56 -12.35
CA ALA A 55 5.20 -6.26 -13.47
C ALA A 55 4.01 -5.39 -13.04
N ILE A 56 3.35 -5.74 -11.92
CA ILE A 56 2.23 -4.99 -11.38
C ILE A 56 2.68 -3.60 -10.91
N TYR A 57 3.84 -3.51 -10.25
CA TYR A 57 4.44 -2.24 -9.87
C TYR A 57 4.59 -1.30 -11.08
N LYS A 58 5.17 -1.79 -12.18
CA LYS A 58 5.33 -1.00 -13.42
C LYS A 58 3.99 -0.55 -13.99
N GLN A 59 2.97 -1.40 -13.95
CA GLN A 59 1.62 -1.03 -14.39
C GLN A 59 1.01 0.08 -13.53
N LEU A 60 1.19 0.01 -12.20
CA LEU A 60 0.62 0.98 -11.28
C LEU A 60 1.37 2.32 -11.28
N VAL A 61 2.70 2.26 -11.17
CA VAL A 61 3.54 3.44 -10.90
C VAL A 61 4.03 4.08 -12.18
N HIS A 62 4.42 3.31 -13.19
CA HIS A 62 4.92 3.89 -14.45
C HIS A 62 3.81 4.11 -15.49
N GLN A 63 2.80 3.23 -15.52
CA GLN A 63 1.72 3.32 -16.50
C GLN A 63 0.43 3.93 -15.92
N HIS A 64 0.42 4.25 -14.62
CA HIS A 64 -0.72 4.85 -13.91
C HIS A 64 -2.03 4.06 -14.08
N GLN A 65 -1.95 2.74 -14.26
CA GLN A 65 -3.14 1.91 -14.33
C GLN A 65 -3.81 1.84 -12.96
N ILE A 66 -5.13 1.83 -12.97
CA ILE A 66 -5.94 1.72 -11.75
C ILE A 66 -6.57 0.33 -11.65
N PHE A 67 -6.67 -0.19 -10.43
CA PHE A 67 -7.40 -1.43 -10.19
C PHE A 67 -8.90 -1.20 -10.38
N LYS A 68 -9.52 -2.06 -11.20
CA LYS A 68 -10.98 -2.06 -11.40
C LYS A 68 -11.75 -2.51 -10.14
N THR A 69 -11.08 -3.27 -9.27
CA THR A 69 -11.63 -3.77 -8.02
C THR A 69 -10.76 -3.32 -6.84
N PRO A 70 -11.36 -2.93 -5.71
CA PRO A 70 -10.59 -2.64 -4.50
C PRO A 70 -9.70 -3.82 -4.11
N ILE A 71 -8.43 -3.54 -3.83
CA ILE A 71 -7.45 -4.52 -3.33
C ILE A 71 -7.13 -4.22 -1.88
N SER A 72 -6.97 -5.27 -1.08
CA SER A 72 -6.53 -5.12 0.31
C SER A 72 -5.08 -4.62 0.37
N LEU A 73 -4.82 -3.66 1.25
CA LEU A 73 -3.51 -3.05 1.41
C LEU A 73 -2.40 -4.09 1.70
N LYS A 74 -2.72 -5.20 2.38
CA LYS A 74 -1.77 -6.29 2.66
C LYS A 74 -1.12 -6.88 1.39
N TYR A 75 -1.81 -6.80 0.24
CA TYR A 75 -1.29 -7.30 -1.03
C TYR A 75 -0.51 -6.23 -1.81
N ILE A 76 -0.89 -4.95 -1.67
CA ILE A 76 -0.24 -3.88 -2.42
C ILE A 76 1.12 -3.50 -1.83
N ILE A 77 1.27 -3.60 -0.50
CA ILE A 77 2.49 -3.20 0.18
C ILE A 77 3.71 -4.00 -0.32
N PRO A 78 3.70 -5.35 -0.39
CA PRO A 78 4.82 -6.10 -0.93
C PRO A 78 5.18 -5.72 -2.37
N ILE A 79 4.19 -5.45 -3.22
CA ILE A 79 4.40 -5.04 -4.62
C ILE A 79 5.14 -3.70 -4.69
N LEU A 80 4.71 -2.73 -3.89
CA LEU A 80 5.34 -1.40 -3.84
C LEU A 80 6.77 -1.49 -3.30
N VAL A 81 6.99 -2.26 -2.23
CA VAL A 81 8.33 -2.45 -1.65
C VAL A 81 9.27 -3.09 -2.67
N THR A 82 8.85 -4.13 -3.37
CA THR A 82 9.66 -4.79 -4.41
C THR A 82 10.01 -3.83 -5.55
N GLY A 83 9.07 -3.00 -5.99
CA GLY A 83 9.33 -1.98 -7.02
C GLY A 83 10.27 -0.87 -6.55
N TRP A 84 10.07 -0.35 -5.33
CA TRP A 84 10.97 0.64 -4.75
C TRP A 84 12.38 0.10 -4.53
N GLN A 85 12.54 -1.18 -4.24
CA GLN A 85 13.86 -1.83 -4.20
C GLN A 85 14.51 -1.95 -5.58
N GLU A 86 13.71 -2.14 -6.64
CA GLU A 86 14.19 -2.13 -8.03
C GLU A 86 14.67 -0.72 -8.43
N ASP A 87 13.93 0.32 -8.04
CA ASP A 87 14.24 1.72 -8.35
C ASP A 87 15.32 2.33 -7.43
N GLY A 88 15.80 1.59 -6.43
CA GLY A 88 16.79 2.08 -5.45
C GLY A 88 16.22 3.06 -4.42
N LEU A 89 14.89 3.20 -4.35
CA LEU A 89 14.16 4.06 -3.40
C LEU A 89 13.97 3.38 -2.04
N TRP A 90 14.17 2.07 -1.95
CA TRP A 90 14.05 1.29 -0.71
C TRP A 90 15.25 0.35 -0.52
N PRO A 91 15.77 0.18 0.72
CA PRO A 91 16.90 -0.71 0.98
C PRO A 91 16.58 -2.18 0.66
N LYS A 92 17.51 -2.86 -0.02
CA LYS A 92 17.39 -4.30 -0.31
C LYS A 92 17.44 -5.10 0.99
N GLY A 93 16.52 -6.05 1.14
CA GLY A 93 16.46 -6.94 2.31
C GLY A 93 15.65 -6.41 3.50
N GLN A 94 15.13 -5.17 3.44
CA GLN A 94 14.25 -4.65 4.46
C GLN A 94 12.78 -5.00 4.15
N ILE A 95 12.24 -5.95 4.90
CA ILE A 95 10.84 -6.39 4.80
C ILE A 95 10.01 -5.55 5.77
N VAL A 96 8.84 -5.07 5.33
CA VAL A 96 7.90 -4.37 6.21
C VAL A 96 7.39 -5.38 7.24
N GLN A 97 7.83 -5.23 8.50
CA GLN A 97 7.25 -5.98 9.60
C GLN A 97 5.84 -5.44 9.85
N GLU A 98 4.82 -6.29 9.71
CA GLU A 98 3.49 -5.98 10.25
C GLU A 98 3.67 -5.83 11.75
N ARG A 99 3.59 -4.59 12.25
CA ARG A 99 3.42 -4.37 13.68
C ARG A 99 2.01 -4.84 14.03
N SER A 100 1.93 -5.90 14.81
CA SER A 100 0.72 -6.27 15.53
C SER A 100 0.48 -5.21 16.60
N ASP A 101 -0.35 -4.22 16.27
CA ASP A 101 -1.06 -3.40 17.26
C ASP A 101 -2.38 -4.08 17.62
#